data_AF-A0A9W6RIU6-F1
#
_entry.id   AF-A0A9W6RIU6-F1
#
_cell.length_a   1.000
_cell.length_b   1.000
_cell.length_c   1.000
_cell.angle_alpha   90.00
_cell.angle_beta   90.00
_cell.angle_gamma   90.00
#
_symmetry.space_group_name_H-M   'P 1'
#
loop_
_entity.id
_entity.type
_entity.pdbx_description
1 polymer ?
#
loop_
_entity_poly.entity_id
_entity_poly.type
_entity_poly.pdbx_seq_one_letter_code
_entity_poly.pdbx_strand_id
1 'polypeptide(L)'
;MLEKLPDGLWATRYVGDRFPGSPLVADRPGLADGANCQLFAYEVLRLFGLDLPDLRSSELWADAEFTERVAAACPLDLVLFNATQDAWGAHVGVCAGDDQILHLCAEAGYPAIWSWREFEDRERYRTLVGIKRVVRRLHECPQPPGASWRSTRCG
;
A
#
# COMPACT_ATOMS: atom_id res chain seq x y z
N MET A 1 -7.25 10.56 -7.88
CA MET A 1 -7.25 9.29 -7.11
C MET A 1 -8.15 9.42 -5.88
N LEU A 2 -7.91 10.43 -5.04
CA LEU A 2 -8.63 10.68 -3.78
C LEU A 2 -10.17 10.75 -3.92
N GLU A 3 -10.68 11.35 -4.98
CA GLU A 3 -12.13 11.46 -5.24
C GLU A 3 -12.85 10.11 -5.42
N LYS A 4 -12.10 9.03 -5.66
CA LYS A 4 -12.63 7.67 -5.82
C LYS A 4 -12.65 6.90 -4.50
N LEU A 5 -12.13 7.47 -3.41
CA LEU A 5 -12.10 6.82 -2.11
C LEU A 5 -13.49 6.88 -1.47
N PRO A 6 -13.96 5.79 -0.86
CA PRO A 6 -15.24 5.79 -0.16
C PRO A 6 -15.16 6.61 1.13
N ASP A 7 -16.22 7.33 1.47
CA ASP A 7 -16.27 8.21 2.66
C ASP A 7 -15.88 7.48 3.96
N GLY A 8 -16.29 6.22 4.10
CA GLY A 8 -15.99 5.39 5.27
C GLY A 8 -14.49 5.15 5.48
N LEU A 9 -13.66 5.28 4.44
CA LEU A 9 -12.21 5.12 4.55
C LEU A 9 -11.60 6.16 5.50
N TRP A 10 -12.10 7.41 5.46
CA TRP A 10 -11.63 8.52 6.29
C TRP A 10 -11.94 8.35 7.78
N ALA A 11 -12.85 7.43 8.14
CA ALA A 11 -13.16 7.12 9.53
C ALA A 11 -12.20 6.09 10.17
N THR A 12 -11.25 5.54 9.40
CA THR A 12 -10.34 4.48 9.86
C THR A 12 -9.43 4.96 10.99
N ARG A 13 -9.51 4.34 12.17
CA ARG A 13 -8.63 4.66 13.30
C ARG A 13 -7.24 4.07 13.12
N TYR A 14 -6.21 4.80 13.55
CA TYR A 14 -4.89 4.20 13.71
C TYR A 14 -4.89 3.19 14.86
N VAL A 15 -4.49 1.95 14.55
CA VAL A 15 -4.31 0.86 15.51
C VAL A 15 -3.02 0.12 15.15
N GLY A 16 -1.94 0.36 15.91
CA GLY A 16 -0.59 -0.14 15.59
C GLY A 16 -0.48 -1.67 15.50
N ASP A 17 -1.25 -2.40 16.31
CA ASP A 17 -1.24 -3.87 16.34
C ASP A 17 -1.98 -4.50 15.16
N ARG A 18 -2.71 -3.71 14.37
CA ARG A 18 -3.41 -4.17 13.16
C ARG A 18 -2.57 -3.91 11.92
N PHE A 19 -1.61 -4.79 11.70
CA PHE A 19 -0.68 -4.78 10.58
C PHE A 19 -0.89 -5.99 9.64
N PRO A 20 -0.39 -5.97 8.40
CA PRO A 20 -0.51 -7.11 7.48
C PRO A 20 0.06 -8.40 8.10
N GLY A 21 -0.72 -9.48 8.10
CA GLY A 21 -0.31 -10.76 8.69
C GLY A 21 -0.45 -10.85 10.22
N SER A 22 -0.98 -9.82 10.89
CA SER A 22 -1.28 -9.91 12.33
C SER A 22 -2.50 -10.82 12.58
N PRO A 23 -2.55 -11.54 13.74
CA PRO A 23 -3.73 -12.35 14.10
C PRO A 23 -5.04 -11.56 14.14
N LEU A 24 -4.97 -10.28 14.54
CA LEU A 24 -6.13 -9.40 14.59
C LEU A 24 -6.74 -9.13 13.20
N VAL A 25 -5.89 -9.05 12.18
CA VAL A 25 -6.33 -8.86 10.79
C VAL A 25 -6.79 -10.19 10.17
N ALA A 26 -6.15 -11.30 10.53
CA ALA A 26 -6.59 -12.63 10.10
C ALA A 26 -8.00 -12.98 10.62
N ASP A 27 -8.32 -12.64 11.88
CA ASP A 27 -9.65 -12.83 12.47
C ASP A 27 -10.69 -11.87 11.87
N ARG A 28 -10.29 -10.60 11.68
CA ARG A 28 -11.15 -9.55 11.16
C ARG A 28 -10.42 -8.72 10.10
N PRO A 29 -10.57 -9.05 8.82
CA PRO A 29 -9.88 -8.35 7.75
C PRO A 29 -10.45 -6.94 7.51
N GLY A 30 -9.71 -6.12 6.76
CA GLY A 30 -10.12 -4.77 6.38
C GLY A 30 -9.94 -3.72 7.48
N LEU A 31 -10.60 -2.57 7.27
CA LEU A 31 -10.36 -1.32 8.01
C LEU A 31 -11.38 -1.01 9.13
N ALA A 32 -12.45 -1.79 9.26
CA ALA A 32 -13.54 -1.50 10.20
C ALA A 32 -13.06 -1.38 11.66
N ASP A 33 -12.11 -2.23 12.04
CA ASP A 33 -11.52 -2.25 13.40
C ASP A 33 -10.23 -1.41 13.50
N GLY A 34 -9.96 -0.56 12.50
CA GLY A 34 -8.75 0.26 12.39
C GLY A 34 -7.58 -0.47 11.73
N ALA A 35 -6.47 0.26 11.57
CA ALA A 35 -5.29 -0.23 10.86
C ALA A 35 -4.02 0.52 11.29
N ASN A 36 -2.87 -0.09 11.08
CA ASN A 36 -1.61 0.64 11.03
C ASN A 36 -1.40 1.26 9.63
N CYS A 37 -0.28 1.98 9.46
CA CYS A 37 0.04 2.65 8.19
C CYS A 37 0.05 1.70 6.99
N GLN A 38 0.67 0.53 7.15
CA GLN A 38 0.89 -0.41 6.06
C GLN A 38 -0.38 -1.17 5.66
N LEU A 39 -1.16 -1.65 6.64
CA LEU A 39 -2.45 -2.28 6.36
C LEU A 39 -3.39 -1.28 5.68
N PHE A 40 -3.44 -0.04 6.17
CA PHE A 40 -4.24 1.01 5.54
C PHE A 40 -3.83 1.26 4.08
N ALA A 41 -2.53 1.37 3.80
CA ALA A 41 -2.04 1.53 2.44
C ALA A 41 -2.44 0.35 1.54
N TYR A 42 -2.36 -0.88 2.04
CA TYR A 42 -2.72 -2.07 1.25
C TYR A 42 -4.22 -2.14 0.96
N GLU A 43 -5.07 -1.83 1.94
CA GLU A 43 -6.52 -1.76 1.74
C GLU A 43 -6.91 -0.65 0.75
N VAL A 44 -6.23 0.51 0.78
CA VAL A 44 -6.39 1.54 -0.26
C VAL A 44 -6.08 0.96 -1.64
N LEU A 45 -4.96 0.27 -1.82
CA LEU A 45 -4.58 -0.32 -3.11
C LEU A 45 -5.58 -1.38 -3.59
N ARG A 46 -6.13 -2.20 -2.68
CA ARG A 46 -7.15 -3.21 -2.99
C ARG A 46 -8.44 -2.58 -3.53
N LEU A 47 -8.83 -1.38 -3.08
CA LEU A 47 -9.95 -0.63 -3.66
C LEU A 47 -9.73 -0.27 -5.15
N PHE A 48 -8.46 -0.19 -5.58
CA PHE A 48 -8.08 0.05 -6.98
C PHE A 48 -7.73 -1.25 -7.73
N GLY A 49 -8.02 -2.42 -7.17
CA GLY A 49 -7.78 -3.70 -7.81
C GLY A 49 -6.32 -4.15 -7.81
N LEU A 50 -5.47 -3.57 -6.96
CA LEU A 50 -4.07 -3.96 -6.80
C LEU A 50 -3.92 -4.87 -5.58
N ASP A 51 -3.23 -6.00 -5.75
CA ASP A 51 -3.04 -6.98 -4.68
C ASP A 51 -1.58 -7.11 -4.26
N LEU A 52 -1.38 -7.30 -2.96
CA LEU A 52 -0.07 -7.53 -2.37
C LEU A 52 -0.21 -8.46 -1.15
N PRO A 53 0.71 -9.43 -0.98
CA PRO A 53 0.70 -10.29 0.21
C PRO A 53 0.94 -9.51 1.51
N ASP A 54 0.83 -10.18 2.64
CA ASP A 54 0.98 -9.57 3.96
C ASP A 54 2.44 -9.27 4.35
N LEU A 55 3.20 -8.67 3.44
CA LEU A 55 4.60 -8.27 3.65
C LEU A 55 4.67 -7.15 4.68
N ARG A 56 5.61 -7.23 5.62
CA ARG A 56 6.04 -6.13 6.51
C ARG A 56 7.03 -5.20 5.79
N SER A 57 7.30 -4.03 6.34
CA SER A 57 8.04 -2.96 5.65
C SER A 57 9.41 -3.41 5.07
N SER A 58 10.19 -4.22 5.79
CA SER A 58 11.45 -4.77 5.28
C SER A 58 11.24 -5.80 4.16
N GLU A 59 10.21 -6.63 4.28
CA GLU A 59 9.85 -7.64 3.28
C GLU A 59 9.32 -6.96 2.01
N LEU A 60 8.49 -5.93 2.15
CA LEU A 60 8.03 -5.07 1.06
C LEU A 60 9.19 -4.41 0.31
N TRP A 61 10.20 -3.94 1.04
CA TRP A 61 11.37 -3.33 0.40
C TRP A 61 12.24 -4.33 -0.36
N ALA A 62 12.34 -5.56 0.15
CA ALA A 62 13.08 -6.66 -0.45
C ALA A 62 12.32 -7.36 -1.59
N ASP A 63 10.98 -7.28 -1.58
CA ASP A 63 10.14 -7.95 -2.56
C ASP A 63 10.45 -7.49 -3.99
N ALA A 64 10.44 -8.45 -4.90
CA ALA A 64 10.58 -8.25 -6.34
C ALA A 64 9.55 -9.08 -7.13
N GLU A 65 8.69 -9.84 -6.43
CA GLU A 65 7.70 -10.71 -7.05
C GLU A 65 6.37 -9.97 -7.25
N PHE A 66 5.90 -9.26 -6.22
CA PHE A 66 4.62 -8.55 -6.24
C PHE A 66 4.78 -7.06 -6.49
N THR A 67 6.00 -6.56 -6.32
CA THR A 67 6.31 -5.14 -6.42
C THR A 67 7.67 -4.88 -7.06
N GLU A 68 7.79 -3.76 -7.77
CA GLU A 68 9.05 -3.26 -8.31
C GLU A 68 9.47 -1.96 -7.61
N ARG A 69 10.77 -1.65 -7.63
CA ARG A 69 11.28 -0.34 -7.17
C ARG A 69 11.20 0.65 -8.32
N VAL A 70 10.71 1.86 -8.04
CA VAL A 70 10.61 2.93 -9.04
C VAL A 70 11.31 4.18 -8.55
N ALA A 71 11.86 4.98 -9.48
CA ALA A 71 12.61 6.19 -9.15
C ALA A 71 11.71 7.42 -8.91
N ALA A 72 10.51 7.42 -9.48
CA ALA A 72 9.55 8.51 -9.37
C ALA A 72 8.18 7.95 -9.03
N ALA A 73 7.53 8.53 -8.02
CA ALA A 73 6.21 8.09 -7.58
C ALA A 73 5.14 8.53 -8.57
N CYS A 74 4.24 7.62 -8.90
CA CYS A 74 2.98 7.89 -9.58
C CYS A 74 1.81 7.57 -8.63
N PRO A 75 0.59 8.03 -8.93
CA PRO A 75 -0.58 7.64 -8.15
C PRO A 75 -0.68 6.12 -7.97
N LEU A 76 -0.99 5.68 -6.76
CA LEU A 76 -1.05 4.28 -6.30
C LEU A 76 0.31 3.60 -6.04
N ASP A 77 1.43 4.30 -6.15
CA ASP A 77 2.70 3.77 -5.65
C ASP A 77 2.78 3.87 -4.12
N LEU A 78 3.42 2.87 -3.51
CA LEU A 78 3.76 2.87 -2.08
C LEU A 78 5.03 3.68 -1.86
N VAL A 79 5.00 4.55 -0.86
CA VAL A 79 6.15 5.37 -0.46
C VAL A 79 6.55 5.00 0.96
N LEU A 80 7.83 4.69 1.16
CA LEU A 80 8.38 4.23 2.43
C LEU A 80 9.22 5.35 3.07
N PHE A 81 8.88 5.72 4.30
CA PHE A 81 9.57 6.74 5.09
C PHE A 81 10.09 6.19 6.40
N ASN A 82 11.21 6.71 6.89
CA ASN A 82 11.73 6.40 8.21
C ASN A 82 12.59 7.56 8.74
N ALA A 83 13.08 7.44 9.97
CA ALA A 83 14.06 8.37 10.54
C ALA A 83 15.45 8.22 9.89
N THR A 84 15.71 7.04 9.31
CA THR A 84 16.96 6.62 8.66
C THR A 84 16.66 5.98 7.29
N GLN A 85 17.70 5.51 6.58
CA GLN A 85 17.54 4.74 5.33
C GLN A 85 17.15 3.27 5.53
N ASP A 86 16.80 2.86 6.76
CA ASP A 86 16.39 1.48 7.03
C ASP A 86 14.92 1.25 6.69
N ALA A 87 14.62 0.12 6.03
CA ALA A 87 13.25 -0.30 5.76
C ALA A 87 12.56 -0.94 6.98
N TRP A 88 13.32 -1.36 8.00
CA TRP A 88 12.76 -1.89 9.23
C TRP A 88 11.93 -0.84 9.98
N GLY A 89 10.65 -1.14 10.18
CA GLY A 89 9.71 -0.23 10.83
C GLY A 89 9.35 1.00 9.99
N ALA A 90 9.66 1.02 8.70
CA ALA A 90 9.33 2.14 7.83
C ALA A 90 7.81 2.41 7.81
N HIS A 91 7.46 3.69 7.89
CA HIS A 91 6.12 4.20 7.67
C HIS A 91 5.78 4.10 6.18
N VAL A 92 4.55 3.68 5.88
CA VAL A 92 4.10 3.47 4.50
C VAL A 92 2.91 4.37 4.20
N GLY A 93 2.97 5.06 3.05
CA GLY A 93 1.87 5.83 2.47
C GLY A 93 1.63 5.45 1.01
N VAL A 94 0.54 5.95 0.45
CA VAL A 94 0.17 5.79 -0.97
C VAL A 94 0.29 7.15 -1.65
N CYS A 95 1.06 7.23 -2.72
CA CYS A 95 1.11 8.41 -3.56
C CYS A 95 -0.27 8.67 -4.19
N ALA A 96 -0.81 9.87 -4.00
CA ALA A 96 -2.11 10.29 -4.53
C ALA A 96 -1.99 11.16 -5.79
N GLY A 97 -0.76 11.54 -6.18
CA GLY A 97 -0.46 12.54 -7.22
C GLY A 97 -0.12 13.90 -6.62
N ASP A 98 0.35 14.85 -7.44
CA ASP A 98 0.48 16.29 -7.09
C ASP A 98 1.07 16.61 -5.71
N ASP A 99 2.18 15.96 -5.32
CA ASP A 99 2.81 16.14 -3.99
C ASP A 99 1.88 15.78 -2.82
N GLN A 100 1.01 14.78 -3.02
CA GLN A 100 0.09 14.28 -1.99
C GLN A 100 0.35 12.82 -1.69
N ILE A 101 0.47 12.52 -0.40
CA ILE A 101 0.66 11.16 0.09
C ILE A 101 -0.43 10.88 1.10
N LEU A 102 -1.32 9.95 0.74
CA LEU A 102 -2.36 9.44 1.60
C LEU A 102 -1.77 8.40 2.54
N HIS A 103 -1.96 8.58 3.84
CA HIS A 103 -1.44 7.65 4.84
C HIS A 103 -2.27 7.66 6.12
N LEU A 104 -1.97 6.73 7.02
CA LEU A 104 -2.55 6.64 8.36
C LEU A 104 -1.41 6.51 9.36
N CYS A 105 -1.36 7.34 10.40
CA CYS A 105 -0.28 7.28 11.39
C CYS A 105 -0.79 7.56 12.81
N ALA A 106 0.04 7.22 13.80
CA ALA A 106 -0.27 7.45 15.22
C ALA A 106 -0.45 8.93 15.54
N GLU A 107 0.32 9.82 14.89
CA GLU A 107 0.27 11.28 15.11
C GLU A 107 -1.08 11.87 14.69
N ALA A 108 -1.57 11.51 13.50
CA ALA A 108 -2.85 12.02 13.00
C ALA A 108 -4.06 11.27 13.59
N GLY A 109 -3.90 9.99 13.98
CA GLY A 109 -4.96 9.13 14.52
C GLY A 109 -6.01 8.66 13.51
N TYR A 110 -6.07 9.30 12.34
CA TYR A 110 -6.97 9.07 11.22
C TYR A 110 -6.24 9.26 9.89
N PRO A 111 -6.82 8.89 8.74
CA PRO A 111 -6.17 9.08 7.45
C PRO A 111 -5.93 10.55 7.21
N ALA A 112 -4.72 10.85 6.75
CA ALA A 112 -4.26 12.18 6.45
C ALA A 112 -3.61 12.20 5.06
N ILE A 113 -3.55 13.40 4.50
CA ILE A 113 -2.77 13.69 3.30
C ILE A 113 -1.69 14.66 3.73
N TRP A 114 -0.43 14.26 3.58
CA TRP A 114 0.73 15.12 3.76
C TRP A 114 1.51 15.21 2.44
N SER A 115 2.19 16.34 2.26
CA SER A 115 3.20 16.56 1.23
C SER A 115 4.53 15.90 1.54
N TRP A 116 5.40 15.77 0.53
CA TRP A 116 6.80 15.32 0.74
C TRP A 116 7.49 16.16 1.81
N ARG A 117 7.32 17.48 1.74
CA ARG A 117 7.92 18.43 2.68
C ARG A 117 7.44 18.22 4.12
N GLU A 118 6.16 17.94 4.30
CA GLU A 118 5.61 17.64 5.62
C GLU A 118 6.19 16.35 6.23
N PHE A 119 6.56 15.36 5.41
CA PHE A 119 7.32 14.20 5.88
C PHE A 119 8.76 14.58 6.24
N GLU A 120 9.44 15.37 5.42
CA GLU A 120 10.81 15.87 5.65
C GLU A 120 10.94 16.64 6.98
N ASP A 121 9.93 17.44 7.32
CA ASP A 121 9.90 18.24 8.55
C ASP A 121 9.69 17.40 9.82
N ARG A 122 9.34 16.11 9.69
CA ARG A 122 9.07 15.19 10.80
C ARG A 122 10.23 14.24 11.02
N GLU A 123 10.90 14.36 12.17
CA GLU A 123 12.09 13.57 12.51
C GLU A 123 11.92 12.05 12.29
N ARG A 124 10.74 11.51 12.62
CA ARG A 124 10.42 10.08 12.48
C ARG A 124 10.28 9.61 11.04
N TYR A 125 10.02 10.51 10.10
CA TYR A 125 9.66 10.17 8.71
C TYR A 125 10.49 10.92 7.68
N ARG A 126 11.45 11.74 8.11
CA ARG A 126 12.21 12.66 7.26
C ARG A 126 12.99 12.01 6.12
N THR A 127 13.25 10.71 6.20
CA THR A 127 14.06 9.99 5.22
C THR A 127 13.17 9.16 4.33
N LEU A 128 13.17 9.46 3.03
CA LEU A 128 12.64 8.57 2.01
C LEU A 128 13.54 7.34 1.89
N VAL A 129 13.02 6.17 2.28
CA VAL A 129 13.68 4.87 2.10
C VAL A 129 13.57 4.43 0.64
N GLY A 130 12.41 4.65 0.02
CA GLY A 130 12.19 4.37 -1.39
C GLY A 130 10.73 4.28 -1.79
N ILE A 131 10.50 3.92 -3.05
CA ILE A 131 9.17 3.84 -3.66
C ILE A 131 8.98 2.46 -4.27
N LYS A 132 7.81 1.88 -4.05
CA LYS A 132 7.43 0.53 -4.50
C LYS A 132 6.13 0.59 -5.28
N ARG A 133 6.13 0.00 -6.48
CA ARG A 133 4.94 -0.13 -7.33
C ARG A 133 4.43 -1.56 -7.28
N VAL A 134 3.12 -1.74 -7.07
CA VAL A 134 2.49 -3.06 -7.17
C VAL A 134 2.30 -3.43 -8.63
N VAL A 135 2.75 -4.62 -9.02
CA VAL A 135 2.70 -5.09 -10.41
C VAL A 135 1.59 -6.11 -10.67
N ARG A 136 0.88 -6.57 -9.63
CA ARG A 136 -0.21 -7.57 -9.74
C ARG A 136 -1.59 -6.95 -9.57
N ARG A 137 -2.54 -7.36 -10.43
CA ARG A 137 -3.96 -6.98 -10.32
C ARG A 137 -4.83 -8.12 -9.78
N LEU A 138 -5.82 -7.79 -8.94
CA LEU A 138 -6.78 -8.70 -8.29
C LEU A 138 -7.68 -9.50 -9.27
N HIS A 139 -7.68 -9.16 -10.56
CA HIS A 139 -8.52 -9.81 -11.59
C HIS A 139 -7.74 -10.41 -12.75
N GLU A 140 -6.41 -10.46 -12.66
CA GLU A 140 -5.61 -11.23 -13.61
C GLU A 140 -5.60 -12.69 -13.15
N CYS A 141 -6.54 -13.48 -13.69
CA CYS A 141 -6.46 -14.93 -13.63
C CYS A 141 -5.12 -15.33 -14.28
N PRO A 142 -4.23 -16.09 -13.61
CA PRO A 142 -2.96 -16.48 -14.20
C PRO A 142 -3.24 -17.19 -15.52
N GLN A 143 -2.87 -16.57 -16.64
CA GLN A 143 -2.86 -17.29 -17.91
C GLN A 143 -1.78 -18.37 -17.76
N PRO A 144 -2.10 -19.67 -17.81
CA PRO A 144 -1.06 -20.67 -17.86
C PRO A 144 -0.19 -20.41 -19.10
N PRO A 145 1.15 -20.44 -19.01
CA PRO A 145 1.99 -20.28 -20.17
C PRO A 145 1.69 -21.41 -21.16
N GLY A 146 1.04 -21.10 -22.29
CA GLY A 146 0.95 -22.00 -23.45
C GLY A 146 -0.44 -22.47 -23.91
N ALA A 147 -1.56 -21.97 -23.38
CA ALA A 147 -2.87 -22.40 -23.89
C ALA A 147 -3.27 -21.69 -25.20
N SER A 148 -2.79 -22.21 -26.35
CA SER A 148 -3.38 -21.87 -27.64
C SER A 148 -4.73 -22.59 -27.78
N TRP A 149 -5.84 -21.87 -27.61
CA TRP A 149 -7.15 -22.42 -27.96
C TRP A 149 -7.31 -22.35 -29.49
N ARG A 150 -7.05 -23.47 -30.17
CA ARG A 150 -7.54 -23.65 -31.55
C ARG A 150 -9.05 -23.84 -31.47
N SER A 151 -9.81 -22.95 -32.10
CA SER A 151 -11.26 -23.12 -32.23
C SER A 151 -11.55 -24.35 -33.07
N THR A 152 -12.08 -25.41 -32.46
CA THR A 152 -12.79 -26.43 -33.23
C THR A 152 -14.20 -25.89 -33.47
N ARG A 153 -14.50 -25.56 -34.72
CA ARG A 153 -15.87 -25.29 -35.17
C ARG A 153 -16.66 -26.58 -34.99
N CYS A 154 -17.78 -26.52 -34.28
CA CYS A 154 -18.81 -27.55 -34.38
C CYS A 154 -19.45 -27.45 -35.76
N GLY A 155 -19.37 -28.53 -36.53
CA GLY A 155 -20.32 -28.86 -37.60
C GLY A 155 -21.34 -29.86 -37.10
#